data_AF-A0A9W5TAV2-F1
#
_entry.id   AF-A0A9W5TAV2-F1
#
_cell.length_a   1.000
_cell.length_b   1.000
_cell.length_c   1.000
_cell.angle_alpha   90.00
_cell.angle_beta   90.00
_cell.angle_gamma   90.00
#
_symmetry.space_group_name_H-M   'P 1'
#
loop_
_entity.id
_entity.type
_entity.pdbx_description
1 polymer ?
#
loop_
_entity_poly.entity_id
_entity_poly.type
_entity_poly.pdbx_seq_one_letter_code
_entity_poly.pdbx_strand_id
1 'polypeptide(L)'
;MRQAQSVRVDTAVGKDQETSRRAARAAARLKNINLTKLNSAYHRYVATVPRELRLKELRHSWHPVTPDHRSTRSISQWNNEIGAWRRQVYLWNGVTEAQCTLLSEAVRKGDSKAFLGICENTLSPESPEEGYDQLLNPESNSIPVTPVLFKPHWFKGQIMHPGFRTIEESEFLQRAGRVHNTFGNQQLRKNYKEYINSYTLGDMSPGCD
;
A
#
# COMPACT_ATOMS: atom_id res chain seq x y z
N MET A 1 -0.64 -27.52 67.05
CA MET A 1 -0.97 -26.29 66.29
C MET A 1 0.30 -25.79 65.61
N ARG A 2 0.39 -25.81 64.27
CA ARG A 2 1.46 -25.16 63.51
C ARG A 2 0.80 -24.30 62.43
N GLN A 3 0.86 -22.99 62.58
CA GLN A 3 0.47 -22.05 61.52
C GLN A 3 1.66 -21.90 60.58
N ALA A 4 1.46 -22.22 59.30
CA ALA A 4 2.37 -21.83 58.24
C ALA A 4 1.99 -20.42 57.77
N GLN A 5 2.78 -19.42 58.16
CA GLN A 5 2.71 -18.09 57.55
C GLN A 5 3.43 -18.15 56.20
N SER A 6 2.65 -18.26 55.12
CA SER A 6 3.12 -18.02 53.76
C SER A 6 3.27 -16.51 53.56
N VAL A 7 4.52 -16.06 53.60
CA VAL A 7 4.93 -14.69 53.30
C VAL A 7 4.80 -14.47 51.79
N ARG A 8 3.76 -13.74 51.37
CA ARG A 8 3.58 -13.27 49.98
C ARG A 8 4.46 -12.05 49.73
N VAL A 9 5.67 -12.26 49.21
CA VAL A 9 6.56 -11.19 48.76
C VAL A 9 6.85 -11.43 47.28
N ASP A 10 5.91 -11.16 46.38
CA ASP A 10 6.13 -11.33 44.92
C ASP A 10 5.16 -10.53 44.02
N THR A 11 4.60 -9.40 44.48
CA THR A 11 3.60 -8.65 43.68
C THR A 11 4.04 -7.26 43.19
N ALA A 12 5.15 -6.71 43.68
CA ALA A 12 5.60 -5.36 43.30
C ALA A 12 6.42 -5.38 42.00
N VAL A 13 7.43 -6.25 41.92
CA VAL A 13 8.37 -6.34 40.78
C VAL A 13 7.66 -6.72 39.46
N GLY A 14 6.63 -7.58 39.52
CA GLY A 14 5.85 -7.96 38.34
C GLY A 14 4.95 -6.85 37.78
N LYS A 15 4.50 -5.90 38.62
CA LYS A 15 3.64 -4.78 38.17
C LYS A 15 4.44 -3.74 37.40
N ASP A 16 5.67 -3.46 37.84
CA ASP A 16 6.54 -2.48 37.18
C ASP A 16 7.02 -2.99 35.82
N GLN A 17 7.29 -4.29 35.68
CA GLN A 17 7.62 -4.88 34.39
C GLN A 17 6.43 -4.92 33.43
N GLU A 18 5.22 -5.29 33.89
CA GLU A 18 4.04 -5.33 33.01
C GLU A 18 3.62 -3.92 32.54
N THR A 19 3.68 -2.92 33.43
CA THR A 19 3.40 -1.53 33.06
C THR A 19 4.40 -1.00 32.04
N SER A 20 5.69 -1.29 32.22
CA SER A 20 6.74 -0.96 31.25
C SER A 20 6.50 -1.64 29.89
N ARG A 21 6.18 -2.94 29.87
CA ARG A 21 5.85 -3.67 28.63
C ARG A 21 4.61 -3.11 27.94
N ARG A 22 3.58 -2.72 28.70
CA ARG A 22 2.37 -2.08 28.17
C ARG A 22 2.68 -0.72 27.56
N ALA A 23 3.53 0.08 28.20
CA ALA A 23 3.97 1.38 27.68
C ALA A 23 4.79 1.22 26.39
N ALA A 24 5.73 0.28 26.36
CA ALA A 24 6.52 -0.03 25.16
C ALA A 24 5.63 -0.48 23.98
N ARG A 25 4.64 -1.35 24.25
CA ARG A 25 3.63 -1.74 23.25
C ARG A 25 2.84 -0.54 22.74
N ALA A 26 2.34 0.31 23.64
CA ALA A 26 1.59 1.50 23.25
C ALA A 26 2.42 2.47 22.39
N ALA A 27 3.70 2.66 22.71
CA ALA A 27 4.61 3.50 21.94
C ALA A 27 4.86 2.94 20.52
N ALA A 28 5.13 1.64 20.38
CA ALA A 28 5.30 0.99 19.08
C ALA A 28 4.04 1.08 18.21
N ARG A 29 2.86 0.95 18.84
CA ARG A 29 1.57 1.10 18.18
C ARG A 29 1.30 2.54 17.74
N LEU A 30 1.65 3.52 18.58
CA LEU A 30 1.55 4.93 18.23
C LEU A 30 2.47 5.28 17.04
N LYS A 31 3.70 4.73 17.00
CA LYS A 31 4.59 4.86 15.83
C LYS A 31 3.93 4.33 14.55
N ASN A 32 3.29 3.15 14.61
CA ASN A 32 2.57 2.58 13.47
C ASN A 32 1.41 3.46 12.98
N ILE A 33 0.67 4.08 13.91
CA ILE A 33 -0.40 5.03 13.58
C ILE A 33 0.20 6.26 12.90
N ASN A 34 1.23 6.85 13.49
CA ASN A 34 1.84 8.08 12.98
C ASN A 34 2.39 7.90 11.56
N LEU A 35 3.01 6.76 11.26
CA LEU A 35 3.46 6.44 9.90
C LEU A 35 2.33 6.49 8.88
N THR A 36 1.15 5.96 9.20
CA THR A 36 -0.01 6.03 8.32
C THR A 36 -0.59 7.44 8.26
N LYS A 37 -0.55 8.21 9.34
CA LYS A 37 -1.03 9.60 9.36
C LYS A 37 -0.19 10.57 8.53
N LEU A 38 1.08 10.25 8.29
CA LEU A 38 1.97 11.01 7.41
C LEU A 38 1.67 10.80 5.92
N ASN A 39 0.81 9.84 5.58
CA ASN A 39 0.45 9.57 4.19
C ASN A 39 -0.53 10.64 3.65
N SER A 40 -0.34 11.06 2.40
CA SER A 40 -1.20 12.05 1.73
C SER A 40 -2.69 11.66 1.72
N ALA A 41 -3.02 10.39 1.57
CA ALA A 41 -4.40 9.91 1.67
C ALA A 41 -5.04 10.22 3.03
N TYR A 42 -4.29 10.09 4.12
CA TYR A 42 -4.79 10.42 5.45
C TYR A 42 -5.02 11.93 5.60
N HIS A 43 -4.10 12.75 5.09
CA HIS A 43 -4.27 14.21 5.08
C HIS A 43 -5.52 14.62 4.30
N ARG A 44 -5.72 14.05 3.12
CA ARG A 44 -6.89 14.27 2.27
C ARG A 44 -8.18 13.89 2.99
N TYR A 45 -8.22 12.70 3.61
CA TYR A 45 -9.36 12.26 4.41
C TYR A 45 -9.72 13.26 5.53
N VAL A 46 -8.74 13.70 6.32
CA VAL A 46 -9.00 14.59 7.46
C VAL A 46 -9.44 15.98 7.01
N ALA A 47 -8.94 16.47 5.88
CA ALA A 47 -9.38 17.72 5.29
C ALA A 47 -10.83 17.64 4.78
N THR A 48 -11.18 16.53 4.13
CA THR A 48 -12.51 16.33 3.52
C THR A 48 -13.59 15.99 4.55
N VAL A 49 -13.27 15.18 5.56
CA VAL A 49 -14.22 14.69 6.56
C VAL A 49 -13.78 15.07 7.99
N PRO A 50 -14.20 16.26 8.46
CA PRO A 50 -13.99 16.70 9.84
C PRO A 50 -14.51 15.67 10.85
N ARG A 51 -13.89 15.61 12.03
CA ARG A 51 -14.15 14.56 13.02
C ARG A 51 -15.61 14.55 13.49
N GLU A 52 -16.19 15.73 13.58
CA GLU A 52 -17.53 16.02 14.07
C GLU A 52 -18.60 15.52 13.11
N LEU A 53 -18.27 15.45 11.81
CA LEU A 53 -19.19 15.07 10.74
C LEU A 53 -19.04 13.60 10.31
N ARG A 54 -18.22 12.81 11.01
CA ARG A 54 -18.01 11.39 10.69
C ARG A 54 -19.23 10.55 11.05
N LEU A 55 -19.91 10.08 10.02
CA LEU A 55 -21.02 9.13 10.14
C LEU A 55 -20.56 7.78 10.74
N LYS A 56 -21.34 7.26 11.69
CA LYS A 56 -21.07 5.97 12.36
C LYS A 56 -21.21 4.78 11.40
N GLU A 57 -22.13 4.87 10.47
CA GLU A 57 -22.42 3.82 9.49
C GLU A 57 -21.24 3.57 8.55
N LEU A 58 -20.45 4.61 8.25
CA LEU A 58 -19.31 4.53 7.34
C LEU A 58 -17.98 4.21 8.04
N ARG A 59 -18.00 3.87 9.34
CA ARG A 59 -16.77 3.60 10.12
C ARG A 59 -15.95 2.43 9.60
N HIS A 60 -16.61 1.48 8.93
CA HIS A 60 -15.98 0.29 8.37
C HIS A 60 -15.65 0.43 6.87
N SER A 61 -15.98 1.57 6.26
CA SER A 61 -15.72 1.86 4.85
C SER A 61 -14.92 3.16 4.70
N TRP A 62 -15.60 4.27 4.45
CA TRP A 62 -14.99 5.54 4.03
C TRP A 62 -14.61 6.49 5.16
N HIS A 63 -15.09 6.25 6.38
CA HIS A 63 -14.76 7.05 7.56
C HIS A 63 -13.86 6.26 8.52
N PRO A 64 -12.59 6.00 8.16
CA PRO A 64 -11.71 5.16 8.94
C PRO A 64 -11.52 5.68 10.37
N VAL A 65 -11.69 4.79 11.35
CA VAL A 65 -11.46 5.09 12.76
C VAL A 65 -10.04 4.67 13.14
N THR A 66 -9.25 5.60 13.67
CA THR A 66 -7.90 5.30 14.14
C THR A 66 -7.94 4.27 15.28
N PRO A 67 -7.21 3.14 15.17
CA PRO A 67 -7.13 2.14 16.23
C PRO A 67 -6.56 2.70 17.53
N ASP A 68 -7.03 2.20 18.67
CA ASP A 68 -6.49 2.61 19.97
C ASP A 68 -5.18 1.89 20.28
N HIS A 69 -4.08 2.65 20.24
CA HIS A 69 -2.74 2.20 20.62
C HIS A 69 -2.63 1.64 22.04
N ARG A 70 -3.52 2.03 22.97
CA ARG A 70 -3.54 1.57 24.37
C ARG A 70 -4.36 0.31 24.60
N SER A 71 -4.99 -0.22 23.55
CA SER A 71 -5.85 -1.41 23.63
C SER A 71 -5.09 -2.63 24.16
N THR A 72 -5.81 -3.56 24.79
CA THR A 72 -5.24 -4.81 25.33
C THR A 72 -5.11 -5.92 24.28
N ARG A 73 -5.32 -5.61 23.00
CA ARG A 73 -5.28 -6.58 21.89
C ARG A 73 -3.96 -7.32 21.81
N SER A 74 -4.00 -8.55 21.30
CA SER A 74 -2.80 -9.31 20.95
C SER A 74 -2.06 -8.67 19.77
N ILE A 75 -0.84 -9.12 19.47
CA ILE A 75 -0.05 -8.63 18.34
C ILE A 75 -0.79 -8.91 17.02
N SER A 76 -1.34 -10.11 16.84
CA SER A 76 -2.09 -10.48 15.63
C SER A 76 -3.37 -9.66 15.47
N GLN A 77 -4.15 -9.50 16.55
CA GLN A 77 -5.36 -8.67 16.53
C GLN A 77 -5.06 -7.21 16.20
N TRP A 78 -3.96 -6.68 16.74
CA TRP A 78 -3.49 -5.33 16.41
C TRP A 78 -3.08 -5.21 14.94
N ASN A 79 -2.33 -6.17 14.41
CA ASN A 79 -1.88 -6.17 13.02
C ASN A 79 -3.05 -6.24 12.04
N ASN A 80 -4.08 -7.04 12.36
CA ASN A 80 -5.31 -7.09 11.56
C ASN A 80 -6.06 -5.77 11.59
N GLU A 81 -6.19 -5.15 12.77
CA GLU A 81 -6.89 -3.87 12.94
C GLU A 81 -6.18 -2.71 12.24
N ILE A 82 -4.86 -2.57 12.42
CA ILE A 82 -4.08 -1.53 11.74
C ILE A 82 -4.05 -1.77 10.23
N GLY A 83 -4.03 -3.03 9.77
CA GLY A 83 -4.11 -3.39 8.35
C GLY A 83 -5.44 -3.00 7.73
N ALA A 84 -6.56 -3.29 8.40
CA ALA A 84 -7.89 -2.88 7.96
C ALA A 84 -8.02 -1.36 7.89
N TRP A 85 -7.56 -0.65 8.93
CA TRP A 85 -7.55 0.81 8.95
C TRP A 85 -6.71 1.40 7.83
N ARG A 86 -5.52 0.86 7.54
CA ARG A 86 -4.66 1.30 6.42
C ARG A 86 -5.35 1.14 5.07
N ARG A 87 -6.01 0.00 4.83
CA ARG A 87 -6.76 -0.22 3.57
C ARG A 87 -7.84 0.85 3.38
N GLN A 88 -8.60 1.16 4.43
CA GLN A 88 -9.61 2.22 4.38
C GLN A 88 -9.00 3.61 4.14
N VAL A 89 -7.88 3.93 4.79
CA VAL A 89 -7.17 5.19 4.54
C VAL A 89 -6.73 5.26 3.09
N TYR A 90 -6.18 4.19 2.52
CA TYR A 90 -5.67 4.18 1.14
C TYR A 90 -6.75 4.28 0.06
N LEU A 91 -8.03 4.06 0.39
CA LEU A 91 -9.13 4.40 -0.53
C LEU A 91 -9.08 5.88 -0.95
N TRP A 92 -8.55 6.73 -0.09
CA TRP A 92 -8.43 8.17 -0.34
C TRP A 92 -7.28 8.53 -1.27
N ASN A 93 -6.42 7.59 -1.69
CA ASN A 93 -5.34 7.88 -2.65
C ASN A 93 -5.88 8.28 -4.04
N GLY A 94 -6.95 7.60 -4.48
CA GLY A 94 -7.57 7.84 -5.79
C GLY A 94 -8.53 9.04 -5.83
N VAL A 95 -8.85 9.63 -4.68
CA VAL A 95 -9.77 10.77 -4.61
C VAL A 95 -9.06 12.04 -5.08
N THR A 96 -9.58 12.66 -6.13
CA THR A 96 -9.10 13.94 -6.67
C THR A 96 -9.52 15.13 -5.80
N GLU A 97 -8.88 16.29 -5.98
CA GLU A 97 -9.23 17.51 -5.23
C GLU A 97 -10.68 17.97 -5.52
N ALA A 98 -11.14 17.83 -6.77
CA ALA A 98 -12.52 18.13 -7.16
C ALA A 98 -13.52 17.25 -6.41
N GLN A 99 -13.24 15.93 -6.33
CA GLN A 99 -14.05 15.00 -5.55
C GLN A 99 -14.01 15.32 -4.05
N CYS A 100 -12.87 15.77 -3.51
CA CYS A 100 -12.78 16.19 -2.10
C CYS A 100 -13.73 17.35 -1.77
N THR A 101 -13.86 18.32 -2.67
CA THR A 101 -14.82 19.43 -2.50
C THR A 101 -16.25 18.91 -2.45
N LEU A 102 -16.64 18.06 -3.41
CA LEU A 102 -17.98 17.46 -3.48
C LEU A 102 -18.30 16.59 -2.25
N LEU A 103 -17.35 15.76 -1.83
CA LEU A 103 -17.48 14.92 -0.63
C LEU A 103 -17.64 15.78 0.63
N SER A 104 -16.85 16.86 0.76
CA SER A 104 -16.96 17.79 1.89
C SER A 104 -18.33 18.44 1.96
N GLU A 105 -18.89 18.84 0.81
CA GLU A 105 -20.24 19.40 0.75
C GLU A 105 -21.32 18.38 1.12
N ALA A 106 -21.24 17.16 0.59
CA ALA A 106 -22.18 16.08 0.92
C ALA A 106 -22.17 15.76 2.42
N VAL A 107 -20.99 15.70 3.04
CA VAL A 107 -20.82 15.49 4.49
C VAL A 107 -21.43 16.64 5.29
N ARG A 108 -21.22 17.90 4.89
CA ARG A 108 -21.82 19.07 5.58
C ARG A 108 -23.34 19.10 5.47
N LYS A 109 -23.89 18.66 4.34
CA LYS A 109 -25.35 18.55 4.13
C LYS A 109 -25.96 17.33 4.82
N GLY A 110 -25.15 16.40 5.32
CA GLY A 110 -25.60 15.15 5.92
C GLY A 110 -26.15 14.15 4.89
N ASP A 111 -25.86 14.34 3.61
CA ASP A 111 -26.35 13.47 2.53
C ASP A 111 -25.39 12.28 2.34
N SER A 112 -25.65 11.21 3.10
CA SER A 112 -24.87 9.99 3.05
C SER A 112 -24.97 9.27 1.70
N LYS A 113 -26.09 9.41 0.99
CA LYS A 113 -26.32 8.77 -0.31
C LYS A 113 -25.50 9.44 -1.41
N ALA A 114 -25.50 10.78 -1.44
CA ALA A 114 -24.65 11.53 -2.36
C ALA A 114 -23.16 11.27 -2.08
N PHE A 115 -22.76 11.21 -0.81
CA PHE A 115 -21.40 10.87 -0.42
C PHE A 115 -20.96 9.51 -0.96
N LEU A 116 -21.77 8.47 -0.72
CA LEU A 116 -21.48 7.12 -1.21
C LEU A 116 -21.43 7.05 -2.74
N GLY A 117 -22.33 7.75 -3.44
CA GLY A 117 -22.30 7.80 -4.90
C GLY A 117 -20.98 8.37 -5.46
N ILE A 118 -20.45 9.44 -4.85
CA ILE A 118 -19.14 10.00 -5.25
C ILE A 118 -18.00 9.01 -4.96
N CYS A 119 -18.06 8.37 -3.80
CA CYS A 119 -17.09 7.37 -3.36
C CYS A 119 -17.04 6.13 -4.27
N GLU A 120 -18.20 5.57 -4.65
CA GLU A 120 -18.30 4.43 -5.56
C GLU A 120 -17.77 4.75 -6.95
N ASN A 121 -18.03 5.96 -7.46
CA ASN A 121 -17.45 6.43 -8.72
C ASN A 121 -15.93 6.60 -8.65
N THR A 122 -15.37 6.86 -7.46
CA THR A 122 -13.92 6.93 -7.25
C THR A 122 -13.27 5.55 -7.19
N LEU A 123 -14.02 4.54 -6.74
CA LEU A 123 -13.57 3.15 -6.74
C LEU A 123 -13.64 2.51 -8.10
N SER A 124 -14.37 3.08 -9.06
CA SER A 124 -14.29 2.70 -10.46
C SER A 124 -12.90 3.12 -10.95
N PRO A 125 -11.94 2.19 -11.05
CA PRO A 125 -10.72 2.50 -11.75
C PRO A 125 -11.16 2.71 -13.22
N GLU A 126 -10.46 3.53 -13.99
CA GLU A 126 -10.25 3.13 -15.38
C GLU A 126 -9.74 1.70 -15.29
N SER A 127 -10.58 0.74 -15.69
CA SER A 127 -10.40 -0.66 -15.35
C SER A 127 -8.96 -1.04 -15.68
N PRO A 128 -8.25 -1.83 -14.86
CA PRO A 128 -7.01 -2.44 -15.34
C PRO A 128 -7.23 -3.10 -16.71
N GLU A 129 -8.45 -3.62 -16.95
CA GLU A 129 -8.90 -4.11 -18.25
C GLU A 129 -8.88 -3.05 -19.34
N GLU A 130 -9.17 -1.76 -19.11
CA GLU A 130 -9.02 -0.73 -20.16
C GLU A 130 -7.55 -0.54 -20.58
N GLY A 131 -6.61 -0.61 -19.62
CA GLY A 131 -5.17 -0.59 -19.91
C GLY A 131 -4.70 -1.86 -20.64
N TYR A 132 -5.23 -3.03 -20.27
CA TYR A 132 -4.93 -4.29 -20.97
C TYR A 132 -5.64 -4.38 -22.33
N ASP A 133 -6.86 -3.90 -22.46
CA ASP A 133 -7.66 -3.86 -23.67
C ASP A 133 -7.03 -2.90 -24.68
N GLN A 134 -6.47 -1.77 -24.22
CA GLN A 134 -5.65 -0.90 -25.06
C GLN A 134 -4.37 -1.60 -25.56
N LEU A 135 -3.78 -2.51 -24.78
CA LEU A 135 -2.60 -3.29 -25.19
C LEU A 135 -2.94 -4.50 -26.06
N LEU A 136 -4.15 -5.05 -25.93
CA LEU A 136 -4.61 -6.27 -26.59
C LEU A 136 -5.44 -5.99 -27.86
N ASN A 137 -6.02 -4.79 -28.00
CA ASN A 137 -6.74 -4.37 -29.20
C ASN A 137 -5.82 -3.55 -30.13
N PRO A 138 -5.36 -4.13 -31.26
CA PRO A 138 -4.48 -3.45 -32.20
C PRO A 138 -5.17 -2.32 -32.97
N GLU A 139 -6.49 -2.20 -32.93
CA GLU A 139 -7.25 -1.17 -33.67
C GLU A 139 -7.42 0.14 -32.91
N SER A 140 -7.23 0.16 -31.59
CA SER A 140 -7.38 1.36 -30.76
C SER A 140 -6.12 2.22 -30.65
N ASN A 141 -4.98 1.74 -31.16
CA ASN A 141 -3.70 2.44 -31.11
C ASN A 141 -3.16 2.74 -32.51
N SER A 142 -2.73 3.99 -32.74
CA SER A 142 -1.99 4.39 -33.95
C SER A 142 -0.58 3.79 -34.04
N ILE A 143 -0.14 3.10 -32.98
CA ILE A 143 1.16 2.43 -32.88
C ILE A 143 0.89 0.95 -32.55
N PRO A 144 1.22 0.00 -33.44
CA PRO A 144 1.03 -1.42 -33.15
C PRO A 144 1.95 -1.85 -32.00
N VAL A 145 1.39 -2.11 -30.83
CA VAL A 145 2.13 -2.61 -29.67
C VAL A 145 2.19 -4.13 -29.76
N THR A 146 3.31 -4.67 -30.24
CA THR A 146 3.54 -6.12 -30.17
C THR A 146 4.04 -6.48 -28.78
N PRO A 147 3.33 -7.30 -28.00
CA PRO A 147 3.80 -7.68 -26.67
C PRO A 147 5.13 -8.44 -26.77
N VAL A 148 6.01 -8.17 -25.82
CA VAL A 148 7.40 -8.65 -25.84
C VAL A 148 7.64 -9.66 -24.71
N LEU A 149 8.13 -10.84 -25.06
CA LEU A 149 8.57 -11.85 -24.10
C LEU A 149 10.06 -11.69 -23.85
N PHE A 150 10.43 -11.36 -22.62
CA PHE A 150 11.83 -11.31 -22.21
C PHE A 150 12.35 -12.72 -21.94
N LYS A 151 13.41 -13.11 -22.65
CA LYS A 151 14.12 -14.36 -22.44
C LYS A 151 15.43 -14.08 -21.69
N PRO A 152 15.54 -14.49 -20.41
CA PRO A 152 16.76 -14.33 -19.64
C PRO A 152 17.85 -15.31 -20.08
N HIS A 153 19.11 -14.96 -19.87
CA HIS A 153 20.28 -15.75 -20.27
C HIS A 153 20.30 -17.17 -19.67
N TRP A 154 19.69 -17.37 -18.50
CA TRP A 154 19.64 -18.66 -17.82
C TRP A 154 18.58 -19.60 -18.42
N PHE A 155 17.65 -19.09 -19.22
CA PHE A 155 16.62 -19.90 -19.87
C PHE A 155 17.15 -20.47 -21.20
N LYS A 156 17.44 -21.78 -21.20
CA LYS A 156 18.01 -22.49 -22.35
C LYS A 156 16.98 -22.93 -23.40
N GLY A 157 15.69 -22.71 -23.15
CA GLY A 157 14.61 -23.07 -24.07
C GLY A 157 14.37 -22.03 -25.17
N GLN A 158 13.55 -22.39 -26.15
CA GLN A 158 13.00 -21.44 -27.12
C GLN A 158 11.60 -21.01 -26.67
N ILE A 159 11.42 -19.71 -26.45
CA ILE A 159 10.10 -19.11 -26.23
C ILE A 159 9.67 -18.53 -27.58
N MET A 160 8.77 -19.22 -28.26
CA MET A 160 8.18 -18.79 -29.53
C MET A 160 6.67 -18.87 -29.36
N HIS A 161 5.99 -17.73 -29.38
CA HIS A 161 4.53 -17.69 -29.36
C HIS A 161 4.03 -16.81 -30.52
N PRO A 162 3.12 -17.31 -31.38
CA PRO A 162 2.51 -16.47 -32.41
C PRO A 162 1.79 -15.29 -31.75
N GLY A 163 2.17 -14.06 -32.13
CA GLY A 163 1.64 -12.82 -31.52
C GLY A 163 2.54 -12.16 -30.47
N PHE A 164 3.64 -12.80 -30.05
CA PHE A 164 4.65 -12.19 -29.19
C PHE A 164 6.00 -12.09 -29.89
N ARG A 165 6.72 -11.00 -29.61
CA ARG A 165 8.13 -10.88 -30.00
C ARG A 165 9.01 -11.29 -28.83
N THR A 166 9.82 -12.32 -28.99
CA THR A 166 10.83 -12.66 -27.99
C THR A 166 12.04 -11.75 -28.13
N ILE A 167 12.50 -11.16 -27.03
CA ILE A 167 13.78 -10.44 -26.97
C ILE A 167 14.73 -11.19 -26.05
N GLU A 168 15.97 -11.34 -26.50
CA GLU A 168 17.05 -11.87 -25.69
C GLU A 168 17.55 -10.79 -24.73
N GLU A 169 18.22 -11.20 -23.66
CA GLU A 169 18.71 -10.30 -22.62
C GLU A 169 19.65 -9.20 -23.14
N SER A 170 20.52 -9.54 -24.10
CA SER A 170 21.41 -8.56 -24.74
C SER A 170 20.64 -7.48 -25.51
N GLU A 171 19.55 -7.84 -26.18
CA GLU A 171 18.68 -6.90 -26.89
C GLU A 171 17.87 -6.03 -25.92
N PHE A 172 17.36 -6.63 -24.84
CA PHE A 172 16.67 -5.91 -23.77
C PHE A 172 17.56 -4.83 -23.15
N LEU A 173 18.79 -5.18 -22.76
CA LEU A 173 19.73 -4.25 -22.14
C LEU A 173 20.13 -3.11 -23.08
N GLN A 174 20.31 -3.38 -24.37
CA GLN A 174 20.59 -2.34 -25.36
C GLN A 174 19.42 -1.36 -25.52
N ARG A 175 18.18 -1.86 -25.58
CA ARG A 175 16.98 -1.02 -25.66
C ARG A 175 16.78 -0.19 -24.39
N ALA A 176 16.93 -0.83 -23.23
CA ALA A 176 16.82 -0.16 -21.95
C ALA A 176 17.86 0.95 -21.79
N GLY A 177 19.11 0.72 -22.25
CA GLY A 177 20.15 1.74 -22.27
C GLY A 177 19.82 2.95 -23.16
N ARG A 178 19.20 2.74 -24.32
CA ARG A 178 18.76 3.85 -25.21
C ARG A 178 17.66 4.68 -24.57
N VAL A 179 16.66 4.01 -23.99
CA VAL A 179 15.51 4.62 -23.30
C VAL A 179 15.98 5.42 -22.06
N HIS A 180 16.95 4.90 -21.30
CA HIS A 180 17.57 5.59 -20.18
C HIS A 180 18.18 6.95 -20.57
N ASN A 181 18.72 7.06 -21.79
CA ASN A 181 19.35 8.29 -22.28
C ASN A 181 18.35 9.31 -22.82
N THR A 182 17.11 8.91 -23.14
CA THR A 182 16.10 9.78 -23.79
C THR A 182 15.23 10.55 -22.79
N PHE A 183 15.03 10.05 -21.57
CA PHE A 183 14.12 10.70 -20.60
C PHE A 183 14.73 11.97 -19.99
N GLY A 184 14.06 13.13 -20.01
CA GLY A 184 14.55 14.35 -19.33
C GLY A 184 14.47 14.33 -17.80
N ASN A 185 13.75 13.36 -17.21
CA ASN A 185 13.48 13.31 -15.77
C ASN A 185 14.52 12.46 -15.01
N GLN A 186 15.31 13.12 -14.15
CA GLN A 186 16.43 12.52 -13.41
C GLN A 186 16.00 11.46 -12.39
N GLN A 187 14.82 11.60 -11.77
CA GLN A 187 14.30 10.62 -10.81
C GLN A 187 13.85 9.33 -11.50
N LEU A 188 13.17 9.46 -12.64
CA LEU A 188 12.75 8.32 -13.45
C LEU A 188 13.97 7.55 -13.98
N ARG A 189 15.03 8.26 -14.41
CA ARG A 189 16.30 7.66 -14.82
C ARG A 189 16.93 6.82 -13.71
N LYS A 190 16.92 7.33 -12.47
CA LYS A 190 17.49 6.63 -11.31
C LYS A 190 16.70 5.34 -11.02
N ASN A 191 15.38 5.43 -10.95
CA ASN A 191 14.51 4.27 -10.70
C ASN A 191 14.64 3.22 -11.82
N TYR A 192 14.70 3.66 -13.08
CA TYR A 192 14.85 2.76 -14.23
C TYR A 192 16.22 2.07 -14.25
N LYS A 193 17.29 2.78 -13.84
CA LYS A 193 18.63 2.20 -13.68
C LYS A 193 18.67 1.17 -12.55
N GLU A 194 18.05 1.46 -11.41
CA GLU A 194 17.91 0.51 -10.30
C GLU A 194 17.12 -0.74 -10.71
N TYR A 195 16.04 -0.56 -11.49
CA TYR A 195 15.27 -1.66 -12.07
C TYR A 195 16.13 -2.54 -12.98
N ILE A 196 16.85 -1.97 -13.97
CA ILE A 196 17.75 -2.75 -14.84
C ILE A 196 18.83 -3.48 -14.02
N ASN A 197 19.44 -2.80 -13.06
CA ASN A 197 20.47 -3.36 -12.19
C ASN A 197 19.99 -4.56 -11.37
N SER A 198 18.71 -4.60 -10.99
CA SER A 198 18.15 -5.74 -10.27
C SER A 198 18.14 -7.04 -11.10
N TYR A 199 18.15 -6.94 -12.44
CA TYR A 199 18.22 -8.10 -13.34
C TYR A 199 19.67 -8.49 -13.69
N THR A 200 20.63 -7.57 -13.58
CA THR A 200 22.02 -7.82 -14.03
C THR A 200 23.02 -8.06 -12.89
N LEU A 201 22.73 -7.61 -11.66
CA LEU A 201 23.64 -7.74 -10.51
C LEU A 201 23.21 -8.83 -9.51
N GLY A 202 22.17 -9.59 -9.83
CA GLY A 202 21.67 -10.69 -9.01
C GLY A 202 22.41 -12.01 -9.24
N ASP A 203 23.75 -12.01 -9.12
CA ASP A 203 24.51 -13.25 -8.91
C ASP A 203 25.79 -12.99 -8.12
N MET A 204 25.61 -12.76 -6.82
CA MET A 204 26.59 -13.12 -5.79
C MET A 204 25.81 -13.97 -4.78
N SER A 205 25.54 -15.22 -5.15
CA SER A 205 25.14 -16.24 -4.19
C SER A 205 26.26 -16.41 -3.15
N PRO A 206 26.02 -16.17 -1.84
CA PRO A 206 26.90 -16.68 -0.82
C PRO A 206 26.52 -18.15 -0.57
N GLY A 207 27.41 -19.06 -0.98
CA GLY A 207 27.57 -20.41 -0.44
C GLY A 207 26.34 -21.30 -0.25
N CYS A 208 26.23 -22.33 -1.07
CA CYS A 208 25.76 -23.64 -0.63
C CYS A 208 26.76 -24.70 -1.15
N ASP A 209 27.37 -25.38 -0.17
CA ASP A 209 28.28 -26.53 -0.16
C ASP A 209 29.66 -26.45 -0.85
#